data_AF-A0A7K0W3R1-F1
#
_entry.id   AF-A0A7K0W3R1-F1
#
_cell.length_a   1.000
_cell.length_b   1.000
_cell.length_c   1.000
_cell.angle_alpha   90.00
_cell.angle_beta   90.00
_cell.angle_gamma   90.00
#
_symmetry.space_group_name_H-M   'P 1'
#
loop_
_entity.id
_entity.type
_entity.pdbx_description
1 polymer ?
#
loop_
_entity_poly.entity_id
_entity_poly.type
_entity_poly.pdbx_seq_one_letter_code
_entity_poly.pdbx_strand_id
1 'polypeptide(L)'
;MIDLHTHTTCSDGTETPRQLINNALIHDLSVIAVTDHDSIDGWEEATSALRGDLSIVLGAEISCLTSDGVSVHMLGLLFDGTDPNMKRMLDQTRDDRIPRMVKMIALLNEAGIEVSMEDVEAVKPSGATLGRPHLADALVAKKFIASRDEAFKGLLNNDSQFYVSHMAPTPEVAIAQIRASGGVAVIAHPFASHRGEVLHSSSFQSLLQAGLNGIEVDHRDHSSSE
;
A
#
# COMPACT_ATOMS: atom_id res chain seq x y z
N MET A 1 -3.57 15.68 16.80
CA MET A 1 -4.16 15.10 15.56
C MET A 1 -3.48 13.76 15.29
N ILE A 2 -4.18 12.75 14.77
CA ILE A 2 -3.65 11.40 14.55
C ILE A 2 -3.76 11.06 13.06
N ASP A 3 -2.70 10.49 12.49
CA ASP A 3 -2.72 9.89 11.15
C ASP A 3 -2.05 8.50 11.21
N LEU A 4 -2.82 7.43 10.95
CA LEU A 4 -2.34 6.05 11.09
C LEU A 4 -2.09 5.36 9.74
N HIS A 5 -2.10 6.11 8.64
CA HIS A 5 -1.96 5.53 7.32
C HIS A 5 -1.18 6.47 6.41
N THR A 6 0.15 6.37 6.45
CA THR A 6 1.03 7.22 5.63
C THR A 6 2.15 6.42 4.98
N HIS A 7 2.55 6.89 3.81
CA HIS A 7 3.49 6.22 2.92
C HIS A 7 4.70 7.11 2.69
N THR A 8 5.86 6.48 2.55
CA THR A 8 7.13 7.14 2.28
C THR A 8 7.67 6.73 0.92
N THR A 9 8.83 7.26 0.55
CA THR A 9 9.58 6.80 -0.62
C THR A 9 10.08 5.35 -0.51
N CYS A 10 9.91 4.67 0.63
CA CYS A 10 10.16 3.22 0.74
C CYS A 10 9.08 2.39 0.04
N SER A 11 7.94 2.99 -0.33
CA SER A 11 6.95 2.39 -1.22
C SER A 11 6.54 3.37 -2.33
N ASP A 12 5.34 3.95 -2.28
CA ASP A 12 4.78 4.80 -3.34
C ASP A 12 4.49 6.25 -2.88
N GLY A 13 4.93 6.59 -1.66
CA GLY A 13 4.91 7.94 -1.13
C GLY A 13 5.90 8.87 -1.83
N THR A 14 5.75 10.17 -1.58
CA THR A 14 6.57 11.22 -2.22
C THR A 14 7.59 11.85 -1.29
N GLU A 15 7.54 11.52 0.01
CA GLU A 15 8.39 12.07 1.06
C GLU A 15 9.25 10.95 1.66
N THR A 16 10.51 11.24 1.96
CA THR A 16 11.34 10.25 2.70
C THR A 16 10.77 10.04 4.11
N PRO A 17 11.09 8.92 4.78
CA PRO A 17 10.66 8.72 6.16
C PRO A 17 11.01 9.90 7.08
N ARG A 18 12.18 10.52 6.92
CA ARG A 18 12.54 11.75 7.65
C ARG A 18 11.67 12.96 7.29
N GLN A 19 11.37 13.17 6.00
CA GLN A 19 10.54 14.29 5.56
C GLN A 19 9.11 14.15 6.09
N LEU A 20 8.54 12.95 6.05
CA LEU A 20 7.24 12.63 6.61
C LEU A 20 7.15 13.01 8.09
N ILE A 21 8.13 12.59 8.90
CA ILE A 21 8.18 12.94 10.33
C ILE A 21 8.35 14.46 10.54
N ASN A 22 9.12 15.13 9.69
CA ASN A 22 9.25 16.60 9.77
C ASN A 22 7.91 17.30 9.51
N ASN A 23 7.15 16.84 8.52
CA ASN A 23 5.85 17.41 8.19
C ASN A 23 4.81 17.13 9.27
N ALA A 24 4.79 15.93 9.84
CA ALA A 24 3.93 15.60 10.97
C ALA A 24 4.09 16.60 12.14
N LEU A 25 5.34 16.98 12.43
CA LEU A 25 5.65 17.97 13.47
C LEU A 25 5.25 19.39 13.09
N ILE A 26 5.41 19.78 11.82
CA ILE A 26 4.95 21.09 11.32
C ILE A 26 3.43 21.24 11.44
N HIS A 27 2.70 20.13 11.30
CA HIS A 27 1.24 20.06 11.37
C HIS A 27 0.70 19.70 12.76
N ASP A 28 1.55 19.72 13.81
CA ASP A 28 1.17 19.44 15.20
C ASP A 28 0.42 18.09 15.38
N LEU A 29 0.84 17.06 14.64
CA LEU A 29 0.36 15.70 14.88
C LEU A 29 0.89 15.20 16.23
N SER A 30 0.02 14.46 16.94
CA SER A 30 0.37 13.78 18.18
C SER A 30 0.82 12.34 17.93
N VAL A 31 0.28 11.71 16.87
CA VAL A 31 0.63 10.33 16.48
C VAL A 31 0.68 10.25 14.95
N ILE A 32 1.72 9.62 14.42
CA ILE A 32 1.84 9.26 13.00
C ILE A 32 2.20 7.78 12.86
N ALA A 33 1.67 7.09 11.84
CA ALA A 33 2.12 5.76 11.48
C ALA A 33 2.91 5.73 10.16
N VAL A 34 3.95 4.91 10.08
CA VAL A 34 4.65 4.60 8.83
C VAL A 34 4.18 3.22 8.38
N THR A 35 3.45 3.17 7.27
CA THR A 35 2.74 1.97 6.80
C THR A 35 2.98 1.73 5.31
N ASP A 36 4.24 1.80 4.89
CA ASP A 36 4.64 1.55 3.50
C ASP A 36 4.12 0.21 2.96
N HIS A 37 3.82 0.17 1.65
CA HIS A 37 3.34 -1.04 0.99
C HIS A 37 4.34 -2.19 1.10
N ASP A 38 3.89 -3.28 1.72
CA ASP A 38 4.62 -4.54 1.89
C ASP A 38 6.06 -4.34 2.40
N SER A 39 6.36 -3.27 3.15
CA SER A 39 7.71 -2.96 3.59
C SER A 39 7.76 -2.27 4.95
N ILE A 40 8.89 -2.51 5.64
CA ILE A 40 9.26 -1.87 6.91
C ILE A 40 10.57 -1.09 6.79
N ASP A 41 11.11 -0.93 5.58
CA ASP A 41 12.45 -0.37 5.37
C ASP A 41 12.56 1.10 5.83
N GLY A 42 11.44 1.81 5.91
CA GLY A 42 11.37 3.18 6.41
C GLY A 42 11.42 3.32 7.94
N TRP A 43 11.29 2.22 8.71
CA TRP A 43 11.12 2.27 10.16
C TRP A 43 12.32 2.90 10.89
N GLU A 44 13.54 2.52 10.54
CA GLU A 44 14.75 3.00 11.21
C GLU A 44 14.95 4.51 10.98
N GLU A 45 14.80 4.97 9.73
CA GLU A 45 14.95 6.39 9.38
C GLU A 45 13.86 7.24 10.05
N ALA A 46 12.59 6.80 10.00
CA ALA A 46 11.48 7.51 10.64
C ALA A 46 11.68 7.62 12.15
N THR A 47 12.04 6.51 12.81
CA THR A 47 12.30 6.49 14.26
C THR A 47 13.45 7.43 14.62
N SER A 48 14.51 7.45 13.81
CA SER A 48 15.68 8.33 14.01
C SER A 48 15.37 9.82 13.73
N ALA A 49 14.25 10.14 13.09
CA ALA A 49 13.82 11.51 12.82
C ALA A 49 12.86 12.07 13.89
N LEU A 50 12.37 11.22 14.80
CA LEU A 50 11.46 11.61 15.87
C LEU A 50 12.07 12.63 16.82
N ARG A 51 11.24 13.55 17.29
CA ARG A 51 11.57 14.60 18.25
C ARG A 51 10.30 15.16 18.88
N GLY A 52 10.45 15.81 20.03
CA GLY A 52 9.31 16.38 20.76
C GLY A 52 8.34 15.29 21.25
N ASP A 53 7.06 15.63 21.28
CA ASP A 53 5.99 14.77 21.82
C ASP A 53 5.30 13.91 20.74
N LEU A 54 5.77 13.93 19.49
CA LEU A 54 5.23 13.10 18.42
C LEU A 54 5.52 11.63 18.69
N SER A 55 4.46 10.82 18.74
CA SER A 55 4.57 9.37 18.83
C SER A 55 4.52 8.74 17.42
N ILE A 56 5.28 7.67 17.22
CA ILE A 56 5.23 6.87 15.99
C ILE A 56 4.53 5.53 16.22
N VAL A 57 3.76 5.10 15.24
CA VAL A 57 3.24 3.74 15.11
C VAL A 57 3.94 3.07 13.94
N LEU A 58 4.79 2.10 14.22
CA LEU A 58 5.47 1.35 13.17
C LEU A 58 4.52 0.29 12.60
N GLY A 59 4.40 0.21 11.28
CA GLY A 59 3.54 -0.75 10.61
C GLY A 59 3.89 -0.96 9.14
N ALA A 60 3.00 -1.62 8.42
CA ALA A 60 3.06 -1.81 6.96
C ALA A 60 1.63 -1.95 6.42
N GLU A 61 1.39 -1.47 5.20
CA GLU A 61 0.17 -1.78 4.47
C GLU A 61 0.40 -3.02 3.61
N ILE A 62 -0.14 -4.16 4.04
CA ILE A 62 0.06 -5.47 3.43
C ILE A 62 -0.98 -5.69 2.35
N SER A 63 -0.51 -5.90 1.13
CA SER A 63 -1.35 -6.23 -0.02
C SER A 63 -1.93 -7.62 0.17
N CYS A 64 -3.24 -7.74 0.03
CA CYS A 64 -3.97 -9.00 0.16
C CYS A 64 -4.84 -9.23 -1.08
N LEU A 65 -5.13 -10.49 -1.36
CA LEU A 65 -6.06 -10.91 -2.40
C LEU A 65 -7.03 -11.95 -1.83
N THR A 66 -8.32 -11.68 -1.87
CA THR A 66 -9.33 -12.65 -1.44
C THR A 66 -9.37 -13.84 -2.41
N SER A 67 -9.97 -14.96 -1.97
CA SER A 67 -10.07 -16.17 -2.81
C SER A 67 -10.91 -15.98 -4.07
N ASP A 68 -11.80 -14.98 -4.09
CA ASP A 68 -12.60 -14.55 -5.23
C ASP A 68 -11.95 -13.42 -6.06
N GLY A 69 -10.73 -12.99 -5.71
CA GLY A 69 -9.92 -12.08 -6.53
C GLY A 69 -10.04 -10.59 -6.19
N VAL A 70 -10.66 -10.24 -5.06
CA VAL A 70 -10.78 -8.87 -4.58
C VAL A 70 -9.48 -8.43 -3.91
N SER A 71 -8.93 -7.31 -4.38
CA SER A 71 -7.74 -6.69 -3.80
C SER A 71 -8.13 -5.99 -2.49
N VAL A 72 -7.46 -6.34 -1.40
CA VAL A 72 -7.68 -5.75 -0.07
C VAL A 72 -6.35 -5.29 0.48
N HIS A 73 -6.32 -4.15 1.17
CA HIS A 73 -5.12 -3.73 1.88
C HIS A 73 -5.34 -3.86 3.39
N MET A 74 -4.34 -4.43 4.07
CA MET A 74 -4.39 -4.70 5.51
C MET A 74 -3.28 -3.93 6.20
N LEU A 75 -3.63 -2.96 7.04
CA LEU A 75 -2.68 -2.32 7.94
C LEU A 75 -2.30 -3.31 9.04
N GLY A 76 -1.02 -3.66 9.09
CA GLY A 76 -0.40 -4.28 10.26
C GLY A 76 0.29 -3.22 11.09
N LEU A 77 -0.21 -2.94 12.29
CA LEU A 77 0.35 -1.94 13.19
C LEU A 77 1.04 -2.61 14.39
N LEU A 78 2.19 -2.09 14.80
CA LEU A 78 2.93 -2.49 16.02
C LEU A 78 3.34 -3.97 16.07
N PHE A 79 3.46 -4.64 14.92
CA PHE A 79 3.98 -6.00 14.87
C PHE A 79 5.51 -6.04 15.04
N ASP A 80 6.05 -7.18 15.49
CA ASP A 80 7.48 -7.42 15.54
C ASP A 80 8.07 -7.54 14.12
N GLY A 81 8.71 -6.46 13.65
CA GLY A 81 9.41 -6.43 12.37
C GLY A 81 10.62 -7.35 12.28
N THR A 82 11.03 -8.00 13.38
CA THR A 82 12.09 -9.02 13.39
C THR A 82 11.56 -10.45 13.20
N ASP A 83 10.24 -10.66 13.26
CA ASP A 83 9.62 -11.97 13.05
C ASP A 83 9.93 -12.52 11.65
N PRO A 84 10.63 -13.66 11.53
CA PRO A 84 11.01 -14.22 10.24
C PRO A 84 9.81 -14.62 9.37
N ASN A 85 8.65 -14.92 9.95
CA ASN A 85 7.44 -15.25 9.18
C ASN A 85 6.81 -14.00 8.57
N MET A 86 6.76 -12.90 9.34
CA MET A 86 6.30 -11.60 8.83
C MET A 86 7.20 -11.12 7.70
N LYS A 87 8.52 -11.14 7.90
CA LYS A 87 9.49 -10.78 6.85
C LYS A 87 9.28 -11.58 5.58
N ARG A 88 9.13 -12.91 5.70
CA ARG A 88 8.87 -13.78 4.56
C ARG A 88 7.58 -13.42 3.83
N MET A 89 6.51 -13.09 4.54
CA MET A 89 5.24 -12.70 3.93
C MET A 89 5.38 -11.38 3.16
N LEU A 90 6.06 -10.38 3.74
CA LEU A 90 6.35 -9.10 3.08
C LEU A 90 7.23 -9.32 1.83
N ASP A 91 8.30 -10.11 1.94
CA ASP A 91 9.18 -10.47 0.83
C ASP A 91 8.42 -11.14 -0.32
N GLN A 92 7.63 -12.18 -0.02
CA GLN A 92 6.86 -12.91 -1.02
C GLN A 92 5.84 -12.02 -1.74
N THR A 93 5.21 -11.09 -1.02
CA THR A 93 4.26 -10.15 -1.61
C THR A 93 4.98 -9.14 -2.51
N ARG A 94 6.24 -8.80 -2.19
CA ARG A 94 7.07 -7.89 -3.01
C ARG A 94 7.63 -8.54 -4.27
N ASP A 95 8.11 -9.78 -4.20
CA ASP A 95 8.81 -10.45 -5.29
C ASP A 95 7.96 -10.56 -6.56
N ASP A 96 6.64 -10.67 -6.41
CA ASP A 96 5.69 -10.79 -7.51
C ASP A 96 5.38 -9.45 -8.21
N ARG A 97 5.83 -8.32 -7.66
CA ARG A 97 5.56 -6.98 -8.21
C ARG A 97 6.33 -6.70 -9.50
N ILE A 98 7.55 -7.22 -9.66
CA ILE A 98 8.35 -7.03 -10.90
C ILE A 98 7.72 -7.81 -12.07
N PRO A 99 7.45 -9.13 -11.98
CA PRO A 99 6.78 -9.85 -13.05
C PRO A 99 5.42 -9.26 -13.42
N ARG A 100 4.66 -8.79 -12.42
CA ARG A 100 3.40 -8.08 -12.63
C ARG A 100 3.61 -6.81 -13.48
N MET A 101 4.56 -5.96 -13.10
CA MET A 101 4.86 -4.71 -13.80
C MET A 101 5.24 -4.96 -15.27
N VAL A 102 6.11 -5.95 -15.52
CA VAL A 102 6.53 -6.32 -16.88
C VAL A 102 5.33 -6.71 -17.75
N LYS A 103 4.38 -7.48 -17.21
CA LYS A 103 3.15 -7.85 -17.92
C LYS A 103 2.26 -6.64 -18.21
N MET A 104 2.08 -5.74 -17.24
CA MET A 104 1.29 -4.51 -17.43
C MET A 104 1.91 -3.62 -18.52
N ILE A 105 3.23 -3.46 -18.51
CA ILE A 105 3.98 -2.73 -19.53
C ILE A 105 3.79 -3.36 -20.92
N ALA A 106 3.85 -4.68 -21.03
CA ALA A 106 3.61 -5.37 -22.29
C ALA A 106 2.21 -5.10 -22.86
N LEU A 107 1.17 -5.17 -22.02
CA LEU A 107 -0.22 -4.88 -22.44
C LEU A 107 -0.39 -3.42 -22.88
N LEU A 108 0.24 -2.47 -22.19
CA LEU A 108 0.23 -1.05 -22.59
C LEU A 108 0.93 -0.84 -23.94
N ASN A 109 2.09 -1.47 -24.15
CA ASN A 109 2.84 -1.39 -25.40
C ASN A 109 2.05 -2.00 -26.57
N GLU A 110 1.35 -3.11 -26.37
CA GLU A 110 0.45 -3.71 -27.38
C GLU A 110 -0.70 -2.77 -27.77
N ALA A 111 -1.14 -1.91 -26.86
CA ALA A 111 -2.14 -0.86 -27.12
C ALA A 111 -1.54 0.44 -27.68
N GLY A 112 -0.24 0.48 -27.99
CA GLY A 112 0.45 1.65 -28.55
C GLY A 112 0.86 2.70 -27.53
N ILE A 113 0.84 2.37 -26.23
CA ILE A 113 1.31 3.23 -25.14
C ILE A 113 2.72 2.81 -24.79
N GLU A 114 3.70 3.43 -25.44
CA GLU A 114 5.11 3.04 -25.32
C GLU A 114 5.71 3.42 -23.96
N VAL A 115 5.91 2.43 -23.09
CA VAL A 115 6.57 2.58 -21.77
C VAL A 115 7.47 1.37 -21.50
N SER A 116 8.57 1.57 -20.78
CA SER A 116 9.51 0.50 -20.44
C SER A 116 9.75 0.39 -18.94
N MET A 117 10.41 -0.69 -18.52
CA MET A 117 10.78 -0.87 -17.11
C MET A 117 11.81 0.19 -16.70
N GLU A 118 12.68 0.61 -17.62
CA GLU A 118 13.64 1.69 -17.39
C GLU A 118 12.95 3.04 -17.15
N ASP A 119 11.84 3.33 -17.85
CA ASP A 119 11.04 4.53 -17.58
C ASP A 119 10.47 4.52 -16.15
N VAL A 120 10.03 3.35 -15.67
CA VAL A 120 9.49 3.16 -14.31
C VAL A 120 10.60 3.27 -13.26
N GLU A 121 11.75 2.63 -13.48
CA GLU A 121 12.91 2.73 -12.58
C GLU A 121 13.49 4.14 -12.52
N ALA A 122 13.37 4.94 -13.59
CA ALA A 122 13.84 6.33 -13.60
C ALA A 122 13.07 7.26 -12.66
N VAL A 123 11.80 6.94 -12.37
CA VAL A 123 10.94 7.73 -11.48
C VAL A 123 10.76 7.09 -10.10
N LYS A 124 10.97 5.79 -9.97
CA LYS A 124 10.85 5.05 -8.71
C LYS A 124 12.04 5.36 -7.78
N PRO A 125 11.81 5.68 -6.50
CA PRO A 125 12.90 5.81 -5.55
C PRO A 125 13.71 4.50 -5.40
N SER A 126 15.01 4.64 -5.15
CA SER A 126 15.89 3.48 -4.96
C SER A 126 15.46 2.68 -3.74
N GLY A 127 15.37 1.36 -3.86
CA GLY A 127 14.91 0.47 -2.79
C GLY A 127 13.40 0.45 -2.55
N ALA A 128 12.62 1.33 -3.20
CA ALA A 128 11.18 1.39 -3.01
C ALA A 128 10.44 0.14 -3.52
N THR A 129 9.39 -0.28 -2.80
CA THR A 129 8.45 -1.31 -3.26
C THR A 129 7.78 -0.90 -4.57
N LEU A 130 8.01 -1.65 -5.64
CA LEU A 130 7.46 -1.38 -6.97
C LEU A 130 5.93 -1.46 -7.00
N GLY A 131 5.25 -0.62 -7.77
CA GLY A 131 3.79 -0.61 -7.79
C GLY A 131 3.21 0.19 -8.94
N ARG A 132 1.90 0.08 -9.16
CA ARG A 132 1.16 0.83 -10.19
C ARG A 132 1.37 2.36 -10.11
N PRO A 133 1.52 3.00 -8.94
CA PRO A 133 1.81 4.43 -8.89
C PRO A 133 3.09 4.82 -9.62
N HIS A 134 4.13 3.98 -9.59
CA HIS A 134 5.37 4.22 -10.33
C HIS A 134 5.19 4.11 -11.84
N LEU A 135 4.30 3.21 -12.30
CA LEU A 135 3.90 3.15 -13.71
C LEU A 135 3.09 4.38 -14.10
N ALA A 136 2.21 4.87 -13.22
CA ALA A 136 1.49 6.12 -13.43
C ALA A 136 2.46 7.29 -13.59
N ASP A 137 3.48 7.38 -12.73
CA ASP A 137 4.52 8.42 -12.83
C ASP A 137 5.30 8.34 -14.13
N ALA A 138 5.68 7.14 -14.57
CA ALA A 138 6.35 6.95 -15.85
C ALA A 138 5.46 7.43 -17.01
N LEU A 139 4.17 7.09 -17.00
CA LEU A 139 3.20 7.53 -18.01
C LEU A 139 3.01 9.05 -18.01
N VAL A 140 3.02 9.69 -16.84
CA VAL A 140 2.98 11.16 -16.70
C VAL A 140 4.26 11.79 -17.23
N ALA A 141 5.44 11.25 -16.86
CA ALA A 141 6.73 11.74 -17.34
C ALA A 141 6.85 11.64 -18.87
N LYS A 142 6.29 10.58 -19.45
CA LYS A 142 6.19 10.38 -20.90
C LYS A 142 5.04 11.13 -21.57
N LYS A 143 4.23 11.87 -20.82
CA LYS A 143 3.09 12.68 -21.28
C LYS A 143 1.96 11.89 -21.94
N PHE A 144 1.82 10.61 -21.63
CA PHE A 144 0.65 9.81 -22.06
C PHE A 144 -0.60 10.15 -21.25
N ILE A 145 -0.43 10.60 -19.99
CA ILE A 145 -1.48 10.95 -19.04
C ILE A 145 -1.07 12.23 -18.30
N ALA A 146 -2.03 13.04 -17.80
CA ALA A 146 -1.74 14.29 -17.11
C ALA A 146 -1.44 14.15 -15.61
N SER A 147 -1.91 13.09 -14.95
CA SER A 147 -1.71 12.88 -13.50
C SER A 147 -1.84 11.41 -13.05
N ARG A 148 -1.33 11.09 -11.84
CA ARG A 148 -1.56 9.77 -11.20
C ARG A 148 -3.06 9.46 -11.11
N ASP A 149 -3.87 10.44 -10.72
CA ASP A 149 -5.32 10.28 -10.58
C ASP A 149 -5.99 9.90 -11.91
N GLU A 150 -5.59 10.52 -13.02
CA GLU A 150 -6.09 10.16 -14.34
C GLU A 150 -5.68 8.74 -14.73
N ALA A 151 -4.45 8.33 -14.39
CA ALA A 151 -3.99 6.96 -14.63
C ALA A 151 -4.86 5.94 -13.89
N PHE A 152 -5.17 6.20 -12.61
CA PHE A 152 -6.02 5.31 -11.80
C PHE A 152 -7.52 5.45 -12.07
N LYS A 153 -7.98 6.49 -12.77
CA LYS A 153 -9.35 6.54 -13.31
C LYS A 153 -9.47 5.77 -14.63
N GLY A 154 -8.39 5.71 -15.41
CA GLY A 154 -8.35 5.07 -16.72
C GLY A 154 -7.51 3.79 -16.74
N LEU A 155 -6.25 3.90 -17.18
CA LEU A 155 -5.45 2.75 -17.60
C LEU A 155 -5.08 1.78 -16.47
N LEU A 156 -4.98 2.26 -15.23
CA LEU A 156 -4.38 1.50 -14.13
C LEU A 156 -5.37 1.11 -13.02
N ASN A 157 -6.68 1.33 -13.23
CA ASN A 157 -7.72 0.82 -12.32
C ASN A 157 -7.82 -0.72 -12.37
N ASN A 158 -8.58 -1.31 -11.45
CA ASN A 158 -8.72 -2.78 -11.35
C ASN A 158 -9.57 -3.40 -12.48
N ASP A 159 -10.44 -2.63 -13.13
CA ASP A 159 -11.31 -3.08 -14.23
C ASP A 159 -10.66 -2.92 -15.62
N SER A 160 -9.47 -2.32 -15.66
CA SER A 160 -8.74 -2.03 -16.89
C SER A 160 -8.21 -3.32 -17.53
N GLN A 161 -8.23 -3.39 -18.85
CA GLN A 161 -7.59 -4.47 -19.61
C GLN A 161 -6.08 -4.57 -19.37
N PHE A 162 -5.45 -3.51 -18.85
CA PHE A 162 -4.02 -3.48 -18.51
C PHE A 162 -3.75 -3.96 -17.08
N TYR A 163 -4.80 -4.22 -16.29
CA TYR A 163 -4.66 -4.72 -14.94
C TYR A 163 -4.19 -6.16 -14.93
N VAL A 164 -3.19 -6.42 -14.09
CA VAL A 164 -2.68 -7.76 -13.82
C VAL A 164 -2.70 -7.94 -12.31
N SER A 165 -3.33 -9.00 -11.82
CA SER A 165 -3.27 -9.38 -10.40
C SER A 165 -1.88 -9.96 -10.06
N HIS A 166 -1.53 -10.00 -8.78
CA HIS A 166 -0.28 -10.59 -8.30
C HIS A 166 -0.57 -11.53 -7.16
N MET A 167 0.35 -12.45 -6.87
CA MET A 167 0.22 -13.28 -5.68
C MET A 167 0.31 -12.40 -4.44
N ALA A 168 -0.67 -12.56 -3.57
CA ALA A 168 -0.73 -11.90 -2.28
C ALA A 168 -1.37 -12.89 -1.28
N PRO A 169 -1.07 -12.79 0.03
CA PRO A 169 -1.77 -13.55 1.04
C PRO A 169 -3.28 -13.25 1.01
N THR A 170 -4.10 -14.19 1.48
CA THR A 170 -5.49 -13.84 1.77
C THR A 170 -5.54 -12.90 2.98
N PRO A 171 -6.58 -12.06 3.11
CA PRO A 171 -6.74 -11.21 4.28
C PRO A 171 -6.67 -11.99 5.61
N GLU A 172 -7.25 -13.20 5.67
CA GLU A 172 -7.18 -14.07 6.85
C GLU A 172 -5.75 -14.48 7.20
N VAL A 173 -4.93 -14.81 6.20
CA VAL A 173 -3.51 -15.16 6.39
C VAL A 173 -2.74 -13.95 6.90
N ALA A 174 -2.95 -12.77 6.31
CA ALA A 174 -2.31 -11.54 6.74
C ALA A 174 -2.69 -11.18 8.19
N ILE A 175 -3.98 -11.23 8.52
CA ILE A 175 -4.47 -10.99 9.89
C ILE A 175 -3.82 -11.96 10.87
N ALA A 176 -3.85 -13.26 10.58
CA ALA A 176 -3.28 -14.28 11.46
C ALA A 176 -1.77 -14.05 11.68
N GLN A 177 -1.04 -13.67 10.64
CA GLN A 177 0.39 -13.38 10.74
C GLN A 177 0.66 -12.10 11.53
N ILE A 178 -0.06 -11.01 11.29
CA ILE A 178 0.05 -9.75 12.08
C ILE A 178 -0.17 -10.06 13.56
N ARG A 179 -1.20 -10.85 13.88
CA ARG A 179 -1.53 -11.26 15.25
C ARG A 179 -0.45 -12.13 15.87
N ALA A 180 0.11 -13.09 15.11
CA ALA A 180 1.20 -13.95 15.56
C ALA A 180 2.47 -13.15 15.85
N SER A 181 2.73 -12.09 15.10
CA SER A 181 3.82 -11.14 15.32
C SER A 181 3.51 -10.08 16.40
N GLY A 182 2.40 -10.21 17.13
CA GLY A 182 2.03 -9.32 18.24
C GLY A 182 1.39 -7.98 17.84
N GLY A 183 1.08 -7.80 16.55
CA GLY A 183 0.50 -6.57 16.03
C GLY A 183 -1.02 -6.49 16.06
N VAL A 184 -1.52 -5.40 15.49
CA VAL A 184 -2.93 -5.04 15.32
C VAL A 184 -3.26 -5.02 13.84
N ALA A 185 -4.27 -5.79 13.42
CA ALA A 185 -4.70 -5.88 12.03
C ALA A 185 -5.94 -5.00 11.78
N VAL A 186 -5.83 -4.07 10.83
CA VAL A 186 -6.91 -3.12 10.46
C VAL A 186 -7.11 -3.17 8.95
N ILE A 187 -8.35 -3.34 8.48
CA ILE A 187 -8.62 -3.22 7.05
C ILE A 187 -8.49 -1.75 6.65
N ALA A 188 -7.63 -1.48 5.68
CA ALA A 188 -7.49 -0.14 5.12
C ALA A 188 -8.62 0.12 4.13
N HIS A 189 -9.15 1.35 4.15
CA HIS A 189 -10.13 1.87 3.19
C HIS A 189 -11.14 0.82 2.65
N PRO A 190 -11.83 0.06 3.54
CA PRO A 190 -12.60 -1.14 3.20
C PRO A 190 -13.68 -0.94 2.13
N PHE A 191 -14.15 0.30 1.95
CA PHE A 191 -15.24 0.67 1.05
C PHE A 191 -14.82 1.70 0.00
N ALA A 192 -13.52 1.91 -0.24
CA ALA A 192 -13.04 2.81 -1.28
C ALA A 192 -13.36 2.28 -2.69
N SER A 193 -14.64 2.35 -3.06
CA SER A 193 -15.24 1.80 -4.27
C SER A 193 -14.66 2.38 -5.57
N HIS A 194 -14.03 3.55 -5.49
CA HIS A 194 -13.20 4.11 -6.57
C HIS A 194 -12.01 3.24 -6.98
N ARG A 195 -11.61 2.26 -6.15
CA ARG A 195 -10.49 1.35 -6.42
C ARG A 195 -10.94 -0.01 -6.96
N GLY A 196 -12.25 -0.27 -7.09
CA GLY A 196 -12.81 -1.51 -7.67
C GLY A 196 -13.80 -2.21 -6.73
N GLU A 197 -13.90 -3.53 -6.84
CA GLU A 197 -14.73 -4.35 -5.93
C GLU A 197 -14.30 -4.16 -4.47
N VAL A 198 -15.28 -4.03 -3.58
CA VAL A 198 -15.10 -3.81 -2.15
C VAL A 198 -15.49 -5.05 -1.36
N LEU A 199 -15.04 -5.13 -0.11
CA LEU A 199 -15.47 -6.20 0.77
C LEU A 199 -16.99 -6.12 1.04
N HIS A 200 -17.66 -7.25 0.92
CA HIS A 200 -19.04 -7.37 1.37
C HIS A 200 -19.11 -7.59 2.88
N SER A 201 -20.20 -7.14 3.50
CA SER A 201 -20.44 -7.34 4.94
C SER A 201 -20.38 -8.81 5.35
N SER A 202 -20.72 -9.74 4.45
CA SER A 202 -20.61 -11.18 4.67
C SER A 202 -19.16 -11.67 4.82
N SER A 203 -18.19 -10.98 4.20
CA SER A 203 -16.76 -11.34 4.27
C SER A 203 -16.17 -11.06 5.65
N PHE A 204 -16.76 -10.16 6.43
CA PHE A 204 -16.22 -9.78 7.75
C PHE A 204 -16.22 -10.91 8.77
N GLN A 205 -17.09 -11.90 8.65
CA GLN A 205 -17.16 -12.98 9.64
C GLN A 205 -15.87 -13.81 9.67
N SER A 206 -15.29 -14.15 8.52
CA SER A 206 -14.01 -14.88 8.47
C SER A 206 -12.86 -14.02 8.98
N LEU A 207 -12.85 -12.72 8.65
CA LEU A 207 -11.82 -11.78 9.09
C LEU A 207 -11.83 -11.60 10.61
N LEU A 208 -13.01 -11.48 11.22
CA LEU A 208 -13.16 -11.43 12.67
C LEU A 208 -12.68 -12.73 13.33
N GLN A 209 -12.98 -13.89 12.74
CA GLN A 209 -12.48 -15.19 13.23
C GLN A 209 -10.96 -15.32 13.11
N ALA A 210 -10.36 -14.74 12.07
CA ALA A 210 -8.91 -14.66 11.91
C ALA A 210 -8.25 -13.72 12.94
N GLY A 211 -9.02 -12.83 13.56
CA GLY A 211 -8.56 -11.94 14.62
C GLY A 211 -8.45 -10.47 14.22
N LEU A 212 -9.22 -10.02 13.23
CA LEU A 212 -9.26 -8.62 12.82
C LEU A 212 -9.54 -7.69 14.02
N ASN A 213 -8.78 -6.60 14.13
CA ASN A 213 -8.91 -5.66 15.24
C ASN A 213 -9.76 -4.43 14.89
N GLY A 214 -9.78 -4.00 13.63
CA GLY A 214 -10.55 -2.83 13.24
C GLY A 214 -10.66 -2.64 11.74
N ILE A 215 -11.29 -1.52 11.38
CA ILE A 215 -11.38 -0.99 10.03
C ILE A 215 -11.05 0.48 10.04
N GLU A 216 -10.45 0.97 8.96
CA GLU A 216 -10.31 2.39 8.70
C GLU A 216 -11.68 2.97 8.30
N VAL A 217 -12.06 4.10 8.90
CA VAL A 217 -13.36 4.77 8.65
C VAL A 217 -13.14 6.17 8.09
N ASP A 218 -12.29 6.98 8.73
CA ASP A 218 -11.99 8.34 8.28
C ASP A 218 -10.95 8.32 7.14
N HIS A 219 -11.40 8.01 5.92
CA HIS A 219 -10.57 7.98 4.72
C HIS A 219 -11.16 8.86 3.62
N ARG A 220 -10.30 9.51 2.82
CA ARG A 220 -10.74 10.46 1.76
C ARG A 220 -11.59 9.81 0.67
N ASP A 221 -11.43 8.50 0.48
CA ASP A 221 -12.17 7.73 -0.51
C ASP A 221 -13.51 7.20 0.06
N HIS A 222 -13.88 7.53 1.31
CA HIS A 222 -15.18 7.23 1.89
C HIS A 222 -16.11 8.44 1.82
N SER A 223 -17.33 8.23 1.32
CA SER A 223 -18.45 9.16 1.42
C SER A 223 -19.09 9.09 2.82
N SER A 224 -19.97 10.04 3.15
CA SER A 224 -20.72 9.99 4.41
C SER A 224 -21.68 8.80 4.55
N SER A 225 -21.95 8.07 3.46
CA SER A 225 -22.79 6.88 3.45
C SER A 225 -22.03 5.57 3.60
N GLU A 226 -20.71 5.58 3.33
CA GLU A 226 -19.80 4.44 3.51
C GLU A 226 -19.22 4.45 4.93
#